data_AF-A0A094E119-F1
#
_entry.id   AF-A0A094E119-F1
#
_cell.length_a   1.000
_cell.length_b   1.000
_cell.length_c   1.000
_cell.angle_alpha   90.00
_cell.angle_beta   90.00
_cell.angle_gamma   90.00
#
_symmetry.space_group_name_H-M   'P 1'
#
loop_
_entity.id
_entity.type
_entity.pdbx_description
1 polymer ?
#
loop_
_entity_poly.entity_id
_entity_poly.type
_entity_poly.pdbx_seq_one_letter_code
_entity_poly.pdbx_strand_id
1 'polypeptide(L)'
;MPAAVTPPLEGVSEDLSVPATSYAPTQTAAANKKRKVICFSDFDGTIFMQDTGHILFDSHGCGSEQRAILDGQIKSGERSFRDVSEEMWSSLNVPFEDGFQVMEEKLEMDPDFREFHKYCLDNNIPFYVISAGLKPILRAVLDKFLGEEDSSQIKIIANDAEVTADGSEW
;
A
#
# COMPACT_ATOMS: atom_id res chain seq x y z
N MET A 1 43.29 32.99 -10.44
CA MET A 1 43.85 31.78 -9.80
C MET A 1 42.79 31.27 -8.83
N PRO A 2 42.21 30.09 -9.04
CA PRO A 2 41.12 29.56 -8.23
C PRO A 2 41.67 29.00 -6.91
N ALA A 3 40.96 29.22 -5.80
CA ALA A 3 41.22 28.50 -4.56
C ALA A 3 40.53 27.13 -4.65
N ALA A 4 41.31 26.06 -4.49
CA ALA A 4 40.81 24.69 -4.51
C ALA A 4 39.90 24.45 -3.29
N VAL A 5 38.67 24.00 -3.55
CA VAL A 5 37.76 23.52 -2.51
C VAL A 5 38.16 22.07 -2.21
N THR A 6 38.58 21.81 -0.98
CA THR A 6 38.92 20.47 -0.50
C THR A 6 37.69 19.56 -0.60
N PRO A 7 37.79 18.35 -1.18
CA PRO A 7 36.67 17.42 -1.20
C PRO A 7 36.31 16.94 0.21
N PRO A 8 35.05 16.53 0.46
CA PRO A 8 34.66 15.95 1.75
C PRO A 8 35.47 14.68 2.00
N LEU A 9 35.86 14.46 3.26
CA LEU A 9 36.53 13.23 3.69
C LEU A 9 35.56 12.04 3.51
N GLU A 10 35.85 11.16 2.56
CA GLU A 10 35.22 9.84 2.48
C GLU A 10 35.59 9.03 3.72
N GLY A 11 34.57 8.44 4.38
CA GLY A 11 34.77 7.48 5.47
C GLY A 11 34.24 7.88 6.84
N VAL A 12 33.33 8.85 6.95
CA VAL A 12 32.56 9.01 8.19
C VAL A 12 31.51 7.90 8.23
N SER A 13 31.73 6.90 9.08
CA SER A 13 30.69 5.94 9.46
C SER A 13 29.58 6.72 10.15
N GLU A 14 28.58 7.18 9.40
CA GLU A 14 27.37 7.72 10.00
C GLU A 14 26.73 6.60 10.82
N ASP A 15 26.62 6.84 12.11
CA ASP A 15 25.91 5.96 13.02
C ASP A 15 24.42 6.03 12.67
N LEU A 16 23.98 5.07 11.85
CA LEU A 16 22.58 4.91 11.45
C LEU A 16 21.73 4.30 12.58
N SER A 17 22.27 4.20 13.81
CA SER A 17 21.48 3.70 14.93
C SER A 17 20.32 4.65 15.22
N VAL A 18 19.13 4.07 15.17
CA VAL A 18 17.91 4.78 15.57
C VAL A 18 17.95 4.89 17.10
N PRO A 19 17.74 6.08 17.70
CA PRO A 19 17.66 6.22 19.14
C PRO A 19 16.63 5.23 19.70
N ALA A 20 17.04 4.47 20.72
CA ALA A 20 16.13 3.56 21.40
C ALA A 20 14.86 4.34 21.81
N THR A 21 13.69 3.79 21.46
CA THR A 21 12.40 4.43 21.64
C THR A 21 12.27 4.94 23.08
N SER A 22 11.89 6.21 23.26
CA SER A 22 11.62 6.79 24.60
C SER A 22 10.37 6.18 25.27
N TYR A 23 9.75 5.19 24.63
CA TYR A 23 8.65 4.41 25.18
C TYR A 23 9.19 3.51 26.30
N ALA A 24 9.02 3.94 27.54
CA ALA A 24 9.13 3.02 28.67
C ALA A 24 8.08 1.90 28.47
N PRO A 25 8.46 0.62 28.57
CA PRO A 25 7.48 -0.46 28.53
C PRO A 25 6.45 -0.19 29.62
N THR A 26 5.18 0.00 29.25
CA THR A 26 4.09 0.15 30.24
C THR A 26 3.77 -1.18 30.94
N GLN A 27 4.73 -2.12 30.98
CA GLN A 27 4.67 -3.33 31.77
C GLN A 27 5.05 -3.01 33.21
N THR A 28 4.24 -2.19 33.87
CA THR A 28 4.03 -2.41 35.30
C THR A 28 3.43 -3.80 35.47
N ALA A 29 3.88 -4.52 36.49
CA ALA A 29 3.36 -5.83 36.89
C ALA A 29 1.87 -5.71 37.28
N ALA A 30 1.02 -5.60 36.26
CA ALA A 30 -0.43 -5.57 36.38
C ALA A 30 -0.93 -6.92 35.87
N ALA A 31 -1.47 -7.69 36.80
CA ALA A 31 -2.17 -8.95 36.60
C ALA A 31 -2.73 -9.15 35.18
N ASN A 32 -2.25 -10.20 34.51
CA ASN A 32 -2.84 -11.02 33.43
C ASN A 32 -4.10 -10.48 32.70
N LYS A 33 -4.13 -9.20 32.32
CA LYS A 33 -5.18 -8.61 31.49
C LYS A 33 -4.62 -8.51 30.08
N LYS A 34 -4.98 -9.47 29.23
CA LYS A 34 -4.66 -9.45 27.78
C LYS A 34 -5.07 -8.06 27.26
N ARG A 35 -4.09 -7.27 26.79
CA ARG A 35 -4.37 -5.95 26.20
C ARG A 35 -5.27 -6.17 24.98
N LYS A 36 -6.27 -5.31 24.81
CA LYS A 36 -7.07 -5.30 23.59
C LYS A 36 -6.20 -4.68 22.50
N VAL A 37 -5.90 -5.47 21.47
CA VAL A 37 -5.11 -5.05 20.31
C VAL A 37 -6.05 -4.99 19.11
N ILE A 38 -5.84 -4.00 18.24
CA ILE A 38 -6.45 -3.88 16.92
C ILE A 38 -5.29 -3.70 15.94
N CYS A 39 -5.34 -4.40 14.82
CA CYS A 39 -4.35 -4.30 13.76
C CYS A 39 -4.92 -3.48 12.61
N PHE A 40 -4.16 -2.49 12.16
CA PHE A 40 -4.39 -1.74 10.93
C PHE A 40 -3.21 -1.98 10.02
N SER A 41 -3.48 -2.37 8.79
CA SER A 41 -2.46 -2.61 7.77
C SER A 41 -2.73 -1.73 6.56
N ASP A 42 -1.66 -1.26 5.95
CA ASP A 42 -1.71 -0.81 4.56
C ASP A 42 -1.87 -2.03 3.62
N PHE A 43 -2.07 -1.79 2.33
CA PHE A 43 -2.29 -2.83 1.33
C PHE A 43 -1.10 -2.98 0.38
N ASP A 44 -0.87 -1.95 -0.43
CA ASP A 44 0.17 -1.91 -1.46
C ASP A 44 1.55 -1.72 -0.80
N GLY A 45 2.51 -2.56 -1.15
CA GLY A 45 3.82 -2.61 -0.48
C GLY A 45 3.79 -3.15 0.96
N THR A 46 2.67 -3.74 1.42
CA THR A 46 2.53 -4.33 2.76
C THR A 46 1.92 -5.73 2.72
N ILE A 47 0.64 -5.85 2.32
CA ILE A 47 -0.02 -7.17 2.15
C ILE A 47 0.39 -7.77 0.81
N PHE A 48 0.48 -6.91 -0.20
CA PHE A 48 1.05 -7.24 -1.49
C PHE A 48 2.36 -6.49 -1.65
N MET A 49 3.34 -7.14 -2.28
CA MET A 49 4.69 -6.58 -2.44
C MET A 49 4.73 -5.45 -3.47
N GLN A 50 3.79 -5.45 -4.42
CA GLN A 50 3.67 -4.46 -5.47
C GLN A 50 2.51 -3.50 -5.18
N ASP A 51 2.47 -2.41 -5.95
CA ASP A 51 1.41 -1.42 -5.93
C ASP A 51 0.41 -1.69 -7.06
N THR A 52 -0.84 -1.95 -6.68
CA THR A 52 -1.96 -2.26 -7.58
C THR A 52 -2.21 -1.13 -8.59
N GLY A 53 -2.20 0.13 -8.12
CA GLY A 53 -2.36 1.30 -8.98
C GLY A 53 -1.24 1.39 -10.00
N HIS A 54 0.02 1.27 -9.57
CA HIS A 54 1.17 1.32 -10.48
C HIS A 54 1.11 0.23 -11.55
N ILE A 55 0.76 -1.02 -11.19
CA ILE A 55 0.61 -2.11 -12.16
C ILE A 55 -0.41 -1.73 -13.24
N LEU A 56 -1.54 -1.17 -12.83
CA LEU A 56 -2.62 -0.76 -13.72
C LEU A 56 -2.23 0.43 -14.59
N PHE A 57 -1.69 1.50 -13.99
CA PHE A 57 -1.27 2.70 -14.73
C PHE A 57 -0.19 2.36 -15.75
N ASP A 58 0.77 1.51 -15.39
CA ASP A 58 1.89 1.14 -16.26
C ASP A 58 1.44 0.27 -17.43
N SER A 59 0.42 -0.57 -17.24
CA SER A 59 -0.03 -1.53 -18.25
C SER A 59 -1.17 -0.99 -19.12
N HIS A 60 -2.08 -0.20 -18.53
CA HIS A 60 -3.36 0.19 -19.10
C HIS A 60 -3.73 1.67 -18.90
N GLY A 61 -2.85 2.47 -18.29
CA GLY A 61 -3.10 3.88 -18.04
C GLY A 61 -2.08 4.78 -18.70
N CYS A 62 -1.65 5.80 -17.95
CA CYS A 62 -0.69 6.79 -18.39
C CYS A 62 0.71 6.23 -18.71
N GLY A 63 1.02 5.01 -18.29
CA GLY A 63 2.33 4.40 -18.48
C GLY A 63 3.37 4.88 -17.46
N SER A 64 4.47 4.12 -17.36
CA SER A 64 5.49 4.32 -16.32
C SER A 64 6.24 5.65 -16.44
N GLU A 65 6.47 6.16 -17.66
CA GLU A 65 7.14 7.44 -17.88
C GLU A 65 6.29 8.61 -17.37
N GLN A 66 5.01 8.66 -17.76
CA GLN A 66 4.11 9.70 -17.31
C GLN A 66 3.82 9.59 -15.81
N ARG A 67 3.67 8.38 -15.29
CA ARG A 67 3.54 8.13 -13.85
C ARG A 67 4.72 8.71 -13.07
N ALA A 68 5.96 8.49 -13.53
CA ALA A 68 7.15 9.03 -12.86
C ALA A 68 7.17 10.56 -12.84
N ILE A 69 6.67 11.22 -13.89
CA ILE A 69 6.51 12.68 -13.94
C ILE A 69 5.48 13.13 -12.89
N LEU A 70 4.31 12.49 -12.88
CA LEU A 70 3.22 12.78 -11.97
C LEU A 70 3.62 12.55 -10.49
N ASP A 71 4.32 11.46 -10.19
CA ASP A 71 4.93 11.20 -8.87
C ASP A 71 5.92 12.30 -8.47
N GLY A 72 6.66 12.82 -9.44
CA GLY A 72 7.55 13.97 -9.28
C GLY A 72 6.80 15.23 -8.84
N GLN A 73 5.62 15.49 -9.41
CA GLN A 73 4.76 16.63 -9.06
C GLN A 73 4.17 16.50 -7.64
N ILE A 74 3.85 15.28 -7.20
CA ILE A 74 3.45 15.02 -5.81
C ILE A 74 4.63 15.33 -4.87
N LYS A 75 5.82 14.80 -5.18
CA LYS A 75 7.03 14.94 -4.34
C LYS A 75 7.51 16.38 -4.24
N SER A 76 7.39 17.17 -5.31
CA SER A 76 7.75 18.59 -5.31
C SER A 76 6.71 19.46 -4.59
N GLY A 77 5.50 18.94 -4.35
CA GLY A 77 4.36 19.69 -3.83
C GLY A 77 3.70 20.60 -4.87
N GLU A 78 4.00 20.43 -6.16
CA GLU A 78 3.39 21.19 -7.26
C GLU A 78 1.89 20.90 -7.35
N ARG A 79 1.50 19.64 -7.14
CA ARG A 79 0.11 19.17 -7.15
C ARG A 79 -0.17 18.32 -5.92
N SER A 80 -1.44 18.29 -5.51
CA SER A 80 -1.83 17.44 -4.38
C SER A 80 -1.85 15.97 -4.79
N PHE A 81 -1.66 15.08 -3.82
CA PHE A 81 -1.80 13.63 -4.02
C PHE A 81 -3.15 13.30 -4.66
N ARG A 82 -4.24 13.91 -4.18
CA ARG A 82 -5.59 13.71 -4.72
C ARG A 82 -5.66 14.01 -6.22
N ASP A 83 -5.23 15.21 -6.63
CA ASP A 83 -5.37 15.65 -8.02
C ASP A 83 -4.59 14.75 -8.98
N VAL A 84 -3.42 14.28 -8.54
CA VAL A 84 -2.59 13.39 -9.34
C VAL A 84 -3.14 11.98 -9.36
N SER A 85 -3.60 11.44 -8.23
CA SER A 85 -4.23 10.12 -8.17
C SER A 85 -5.49 10.07 -9.04
N GLU A 86 -6.34 11.09 -8.99
CA GLU A 86 -7.53 11.17 -9.86
C GLU A 86 -7.12 11.14 -11.35
N GLU A 87 -6.09 11.89 -11.76
CA GLU A 87 -5.58 11.84 -13.13
C GLU A 87 -5.01 10.47 -13.51
N MET A 88 -4.28 9.82 -12.62
CA MET A 88 -3.73 8.49 -12.87
C MET A 88 -4.84 7.45 -13.03
N TRP A 89 -5.84 7.43 -12.14
CA TRP A 89 -6.99 6.52 -12.23
C TRP A 89 -7.82 6.79 -13.49
N SER A 90 -8.11 8.05 -13.81
CA SER A 90 -8.83 8.43 -15.04
C SER A 90 -8.06 8.17 -16.33
N SER A 91 -6.77 7.85 -16.25
CA SER A 91 -5.97 7.50 -17.44
C SER A 91 -6.21 6.06 -17.93
N LEU A 92 -6.85 5.21 -17.12
CA LEU A 92 -7.07 3.81 -17.43
C LEU A 92 -7.99 3.64 -18.65
N ASN A 93 -7.58 2.77 -19.57
CA ASN A 93 -8.28 2.47 -20.82
C ASN A 93 -8.68 0.99 -20.96
N VAL A 94 -8.86 0.33 -19.82
CA VAL A 94 -9.18 -1.10 -19.72
C VAL A 94 -10.48 -1.29 -18.96
N PRO A 95 -11.36 -2.21 -19.41
CA PRO A 95 -12.51 -2.59 -18.62
C PRO A 95 -12.08 -3.08 -17.24
N PHE A 96 -12.88 -2.78 -16.22
CA PHE A 96 -12.55 -3.08 -14.83
C PHE A 96 -12.12 -4.54 -14.62
N GLU A 97 -12.87 -5.49 -15.17
CA GLU A 97 -12.60 -6.93 -15.07
C GLU A 97 -11.29 -7.35 -15.75
N ASP A 98 -10.96 -6.73 -16.89
CA ASP A 98 -9.75 -7.08 -17.65
C ASP A 98 -8.48 -6.54 -16.96
N GLY A 99 -8.60 -5.45 -16.19
CA GLY A 99 -7.53 -4.92 -15.36
C GLY A 99 -7.01 -5.92 -14.31
N PHE A 100 -7.84 -6.87 -13.87
CA PHE A 100 -7.42 -7.90 -12.92
C PHE A 100 -6.46 -8.92 -13.52
N GLN A 101 -6.51 -9.19 -14.82
CA GLN A 101 -5.67 -10.21 -15.44
C GLN A 101 -4.18 -9.87 -15.27
N VAL A 102 -3.80 -8.61 -15.47
CA VAL A 102 -2.41 -8.17 -15.27
C VAL A 102 -2.01 -8.16 -13.80
N MET A 103 -2.96 -7.91 -12.90
CA MET A 103 -2.74 -7.96 -11.46
C MET A 103 -2.50 -9.39 -10.97
N GLU A 104 -3.23 -10.38 -11.49
CA GLU A 104 -3.01 -11.79 -11.14
C GLU A 104 -1.61 -12.29 -11.48
N GLU A 105 -1.03 -11.81 -12.58
CA GLU A 105 0.30 -12.21 -13.02
C GLU A 105 1.43 -11.50 -12.27
N LYS A 106 1.20 -10.27 -11.81
CA LYS A 106 2.24 -9.39 -11.26
C LYS A 106 2.19 -9.21 -9.74
N LEU A 107 1.04 -9.45 -9.11
CA LEU A 107 0.89 -9.30 -7.67
C LEU A 107 1.40 -10.53 -6.94
N GLU A 108 2.22 -10.29 -5.94
CA GLU A 108 2.72 -11.27 -5.00
C GLU A 108 2.23 -10.89 -3.61
N MET A 109 1.43 -11.76 -3.01
CA MET A 109 1.03 -11.62 -1.61
C MET A 109 2.23 -11.93 -0.72
N ASP A 110 2.38 -11.16 0.36
CA ASP A 110 3.35 -11.44 1.41
C ASP A 110 3.20 -12.91 1.88
N PRO A 111 4.29 -13.70 1.90
CA PRO A 111 4.24 -15.12 2.18
C PRO A 111 3.70 -15.43 3.59
N ASP A 112 3.89 -14.52 4.54
CA ASP A 112 3.51 -14.69 5.94
C ASP A 112 2.14 -14.06 6.24
N PHE A 113 1.57 -13.28 5.31
CA PHE A 113 0.28 -12.61 5.52
C PHE A 113 -0.86 -13.58 5.86
N ARG A 114 -0.90 -14.76 5.23
CA ARG A 114 -1.95 -15.76 5.52
C ARG A 114 -1.86 -16.27 6.95
N GLU A 115 -0.65 -16.58 7.42
CA GLU A 115 -0.42 -17.02 8.79
C GLU A 115 -0.76 -15.90 9.78
N PHE A 116 -0.33 -14.68 9.48
CA PHE A 116 -0.63 -13.50 10.28
C PHE A 116 -2.15 -13.22 10.38
N HIS A 117 -2.87 -13.23 9.25
CA HIS A 117 -4.31 -13.01 9.23
C HIS A 117 -5.03 -14.11 10.03
N LYS A 118 -4.66 -15.37 9.82
CA LYS A 118 -5.17 -16.49 10.62
C LYS A 118 -4.91 -16.30 12.12
N TYR A 119 -3.71 -15.86 12.49
CA TYR A 119 -3.40 -15.56 13.88
C TYR A 119 -4.33 -14.48 14.46
N CYS A 120 -4.63 -13.42 13.68
CA CYS A 120 -5.59 -12.41 14.09
C CYS A 120 -6.99 -13.01 14.33
N LEU A 121 -7.48 -13.84 13.42
CA LEU A 121 -8.78 -14.52 13.54
C LEU A 121 -8.84 -15.42 14.79
N ASP A 122 -7.87 -16.32 14.95
CA ASP A 122 -7.81 -17.30 16.05
C ASP A 122 -7.73 -16.60 17.42
N ASN A 123 -7.16 -15.38 17.46
CA ASN A 123 -7.01 -14.59 18.68
C ASN A 123 -8.09 -13.54 18.90
N ASN A 124 -9.09 -13.45 18.02
CA ASN A 124 -10.12 -12.41 18.02
C ASN A 124 -9.50 -10.99 18.01
N ILE A 125 -8.44 -10.78 17.24
CA ILE A 125 -7.80 -9.49 17.01
C ILE A 125 -8.47 -8.88 15.78
N PRO A 126 -9.19 -7.76 15.91
CA PRO A 126 -9.76 -7.09 14.75
C PRO A 126 -8.66 -6.62 13.81
N PHE A 127 -8.79 -6.98 12.53
CA PHE A 127 -7.87 -6.59 11.46
C PHE A 127 -8.59 -5.71 10.45
N TYR A 128 -7.97 -4.58 10.10
CA TYR A 128 -8.48 -3.61 9.15
C TYR A 128 -7.41 -3.28 8.13
N VAL A 129 -7.81 -3.17 6.88
CA VAL A 129 -7.00 -2.57 5.81
C VAL A 129 -7.36 -1.10 5.69
N ILE A 130 -6.36 -0.23 5.68
CA ILE A 130 -6.48 1.19 5.38
C ILE A 130 -5.58 1.47 4.19
N SER A 131 -6.13 1.83 3.04
CA SER A 131 -5.36 2.03 1.81
C SER A 131 -5.84 3.24 1.02
N ALA A 132 -4.92 3.85 0.28
CA ALA A 132 -5.20 4.91 -0.68
C ALA A 132 -5.68 4.39 -2.04
N GLY A 133 -5.65 3.07 -2.27
CA GLY A 133 -6.20 2.43 -3.47
C GLY A 133 -7.73 2.47 -3.53
N LEU A 134 -8.28 1.85 -4.58
CA LEU A 134 -9.73 1.78 -4.78
C LEU A 134 -10.30 0.49 -4.19
N LYS A 135 -11.26 0.64 -3.28
CA LYS A 135 -11.92 -0.45 -2.56
C LYS A 135 -12.37 -1.63 -3.45
N PRO A 136 -13.00 -1.44 -4.62
CA PRO A 136 -13.43 -2.57 -5.44
C PRO A 136 -12.24 -3.39 -5.97
N ILE A 137 -11.10 -2.75 -6.29
CA ILE A 137 -9.88 -3.47 -6.68
C ILE A 137 -9.34 -4.27 -5.50
N LEU A 138 -9.16 -3.62 -4.35
CA LEU A 138 -8.57 -4.26 -3.16
C LEU A 138 -9.39 -5.47 -2.72
N ARG A 139 -10.73 -5.36 -2.81
CA ARG A 139 -11.64 -6.46 -2.50
C ARG A 139 -11.45 -7.63 -3.45
N ALA A 140 -11.51 -7.40 -4.76
CA ALA A 140 -11.36 -8.45 -5.76
C ALA A 140 -9.98 -9.13 -5.70
N VAL A 141 -8.92 -8.36 -5.47
CA VAL A 141 -7.56 -8.91 -5.26
C VAL A 141 -7.53 -9.80 -4.01
N LEU A 142 -8.09 -9.37 -2.88
CA LEU A 142 -8.14 -10.23 -1.68
C LEU A 142 -8.99 -11.49 -1.90
N ASP A 143 -10.15 -11.36 -2.53
CA ASP A 143 -11.03 -12.50 -2.83
C ASP A 143 -10.31 -13.54 -3.68
N LYS A 144 -9.52 -13.08 -4.67
CA LYS A 144 -8.75 -13.97 -5.55
C LYS A 144 -7.59 -14.66 -4.85
N PHE A 145 -6.78 -13.94 -4.08
CA PHE A 145 -5.52 -14.47 -3.52
C PHE A 145 -5.68 -15.12 -2.13
N LEU A 146 -6.63 -14.65 -1.33
CA LEU A 146 -6.91 -15.16 0.01
C LEU A 146 -8.12 -16.12 0.03
N GLY A 147 -9.03 -15.98 -0.94
CA GLY A 147 -10.32 -16.65 -0.98
C GLY A 147 -11.42 -15.79 -0.34
N GLU A 148 -12.62 -15.85 -0.93
CA GLU A 148 -13.77 -15.02 -0.52
C GLU A 148 -14.12 -15.17 0.98
N GLU A 149 -13.98 -16.38 1.54
CA GLU A 149 -14.29 -16.64 2.95
C GLU A 149 -13.41 -15.80 3.88
N ASP A 150 -12.09 -15.92 3.77
CA ASP A 150 -11.14 -15.20 4.61
C ASP A 150 -11.11 -13.71 4.28
N SER A 151 -11.20 -13.37 2.99
CA SER A 151 -11.28 -11.98 2.53
C SER A 151 -12.47 -11.26 3.14
N SER A 152 -13.66 -11.88 3.20
CA SER A 152 -14.86 -11.27 3.76
C SER A 152 -14.74 -10.84 5.23
N GLN A 153 -13.79 -11.43 5.98
CA GLN A 153 -13.51 -11.09 7.37
C GLN A 153 -12.64 -9.83 7.50
N ILE A 154 -11.97 -9.41 6.42
CA ILE A 154 -11.15 -8.20 6.36
C ILE A 154 -12.02 -7.00 6.06
N LYS A 155 -12.04 -6.02 6.98
CA LYS A 155 -12.69 -4.73 6.75
C LYS A 155 -11.73 -3.79 6.03
N ILE A 156 -12.18 -3.22 4.92
CA ILE A 156 -11.38 -2.32 4.07
C ILE A 156 -11.92 -0.88 4.20
N ILE A 157 -11.04 0.03 4.58
CA ILE A 157 -11.25 1.48 4.56
C ILE A 157 -10.37 2.03 3.45
N ALA A 158 -10.98 2.33 2.30
CA ALA A 158 -10.29 2.79 1.11
C ALA A 158 -11.23 3.70 0.30
N ASN A 159 -10.68 4.31 -0.75
CA ASN A 159 -11.44 5.18 -1.65
C ASN A 159 -12.50 4.38 -2.40
N ASP A 160 -13.68 4.98 -2.58
CA ASP A 160 -14.72 4.42 -3.44
C ASP A 160 -14.41 4.76 -4.90
N ALA A 161 -14.91 3.94 -5.83
CA ALA A 161 -14.82 4.17 -7.27
C ALA A 161 -16.21 3.98 -7.88
N GLU A 162 -16.56 4.83 -8.85
CA GLU A 162 -17.79 4.70 -9.61
C GLU A 162 -17.49 3.96 -10.90
N VAL A 163 -17.72 2.65 -10.90
CA VAL A 163 -17.59 1.81 -12.11
C VAL A 163 -18.90 1.87 -12.89
N THR A 164 -18.84 2.18 -14.19
CA THR A 164 -20.02 2.15 -15.06
C THR A 164 -20.62 0.75 -15.15
N ALA A 165 -21.91 0.65 -15.47
CA ALA A 165 -22.63 -0.63 -15.48
C ALA A 165 -22.09 -1.65 -16.50
N ASP A 166 -21.43 -1.17 -17.55
CA ASP A 166 -20.73 -1.97 -18.56
C ASP A 166 -19.24 -2.20 -18.24
N GLY A 167 -18.75 -1.66 -17.12
CA GLY A 167 -17.38 -1.80 -16.65
C GLY A 167 -16.34 -1.07 -17.49
N SER A 168 -16.76 -0.19 -18.40
CA SER A 168 -15.89 0.46 -19.38
C SER A 168 -15.15 1.68 -18.83
N GLU A 169 -15.71 2.35 -17.82
CA GLU A 169 -15.12 3.52 -17.18
C GLU A 169 -15.23 3.37 -15.66
N TRP A 170 -14.20 3.84 -14.95
CA TRP A 170 -14.10 3.78 -13.49
C TRP A 170 -13.06 4.73 -12.91
#